data_AF-A0A227J307-F1
#
_entry.id   AF-A0A227J307-F1
#
_cell.length_a   1.000
_cell.length_b   1.000
_cell.length_c   1.000
_cell.angle_alpha   90.00
_cell.angle_beta   90.00
_cell.angle_gamma   90.00
#
_symmetry.space_group_name_H-M   'P 1'
#
loop_
_entity.id
_entity.type
_entity.pdbx_description
1 polymer ?
#
loop_
_entity_poly.entity_id
_entity_poly.type
_entity_poly.pdbx_seq_one_letter_code
_entity_poly.pdbx_strand_id
1 'polypeptide(L)'
;AKAGEKAADALAQEAEKGAREQQIQAAKDQWLKAKAAADLMEKTYNRVNNLYKDGVVAEQKRDEALTQWQASKYTESAAFQMYEMAKEGARSETKVAAAEKAR
;
A
#
# COMPACT_ATOMS: atom_id res chain seq x y z
N ALA A 1 28.70 -28.78 8.05
CA ALA A 1 28.05 -28.12 9.20
C ALA A 1 28.20 -26.60 9.15
N LYS A 2 29.40 -26.00 9.25
CA LYS A 2 29.63 -24.54 9.31
C LYS A 2 29.05 -23.66 8.18
N ALA A 3 28.85 -24.21 6.97
CA ALA A 3 28.29 -23.45 5.85
C ALA A 3 26.75 -23.27 5.95
N GLY A 4 26.04 -24.23 6.56
CA GLY A 4 24.59 -24.16 6.77
C GLY A 4 24.23 -23.21 7.92
N GLU A 5 25.03 -23.21 8.98
CA GLU A 5 24.90 -22.33 10.15
C GLU A 5 25.06 -20.84 9.75
N LYS A 6 26.11 -20.51 8.99
CA LYS A 6 26.30 -19.16 8.43
C LYS A 6 25.16 -18.70 7.51
N ALA A 7 24.57 -19.62 6.76
CA ALA A 7 23.43 -19.31 5.89
C ALA A 7 22.15 -19.07 6.70
N ALA A 8 21.94 -19.84 7.77
CA ALA A 8 20.82 -19.65 8.69
C ALA A 8 20.93 -18.33 9.47
N ASP A 9 22.13 -17.97 9.95
CA ASP A 9 22.40 -16.69 10.58
C ASP A 9 22.13 -15.49 9.65
N ALA A 10 22.54 -15.60 8.39
CA ALA A 10 22.31 -14.56 7.40
C ALA A 10 20.81 -14.35 7.12
N LEU A 11 20.04 -15.45 7.03
CA LEU A 11 18.59 -15.41 6.86
C LEU A 11 17.87 -14.86 8.11
N ALA A 12 18.35 -15.20 9.31
CA ALA A 12 17.85 -14.64 10.57
C ALA A 12 18.09 -13.13 10.64
N GLN A 13 19.29 -12.67 10.31
CA GLN A 13 19.61 -11.24 10.26
C GLN A 13 18.82 -10.49 9.19
N GLU A 14 18.54 -11.10 8.03
CA GLU A 14 17.72 -10.51 6.98
C GLU A 14 16.24 -10.39 7.41
N ALA A 15 15.71 -11.41 8.09
CA ALA A 15 14.37 -11.34 8.68
C ALA A 15 14.29 -10.31 9.82
N GLU A 16 15.33 -10.20 10.63
CA GLU A 16 15.37 -9.29 11.78
C GLU A 16 15.54 -7.82 11.37
N LYS A 17 16.34 -7.55 10.32
CA LYS A 17 16.55 -6.20 9.76
C LYS A 17 15.30 -5.57 9.15
N GLY A 18 14.26 -6.34 8.84
CA GLY A 18 13.03 -5.82 8.24
C GLY A 18 13.23 -5.28 6.82
N ALA A 19 12.23 -4.54 6.30
CA ALA A 19 12.36 -3.92 4.99
C ALA A 19 13.44 -2.82 5.01
N ARG A 20 14.24 -2.71 3.94
CA ARG A 20 15.25 -1.65 3.82
C ARG A 20 14.56 -0.28 3.85
N GLU A 21 15.19 0.74 4.41
CA GLU A 21 14.63 2.11 4.47
C GLU A 21 14.14 2.62 3.10
N GLN A 22 14.86 2.27 2.02
CA GLN A 22 14.48 2.62 0.66
C GLN A 22 13.17 1.95 0.22
N GLN A 23 12.89 0.72 0.68
CA GLN A 23 11.63 0.01 0.39
C GLN A 23 10.45 0.66 1.13
N ILE A 24 10.65 1.05 2.39
CA ILE A 24 9.65 1.78 3.18
C ILE A 24 9.32 3.11 2.50
N GLN A 25 10.35 3.85 2.09
CA GLN A 25 10.17 5.13 1.41
C GLN A 25 9.47 4.97 0.05
N ALA A 26 9.84 3.95 -0.74
CA ALA A 26 9.15 3.67 -2.00
C ALA A 26 7.67 3.31 -1.81
N ALA A 27 7.34 2.50 -0.79
CA ALA A 27 5.96 2.18 -0.46
C ALA A 27 5.17 3.41 0.01
N LYS A 28 5.80 4.29 0.79
CA LYS A 28 5.24 5.59 1.20
C LYS A 28 4.92 6.47 0.00
N ASP A 29 5.84 6.59 -0.94
CA ASP A 29 5.67 7.43 -2.14
C ASP A 29 4.52 6.90 -3.00
N GLN A 30 4.41 5.58 -3.11
CA GLN A 30 3.30 4.93 -3.83
C GLN A 30 1.95 5.19 -3.15
N TRP A 31 1.89 5.13 -1.81
CA TRP A 31 0.70 5.52 -1.06
C TRP A 31 0.34 7.00 -1.26
N LEU A 32 1.30 7.91 -1.16
CA LEU A 32 1.07 9.33 -1.36
C LEU A 32 0.58 9.65 -2.78
N LYS A 33 1.10 8.95 -3.79
CA LYS A 33 0.61 9.03 -5.17
C LYS A 33 -0.84 8.56 -5.28
N ALA A 34 -1.17 7.41 -4.67
CA ALA A 34 -2.53 6.86 -4.69
C ALA A 34 -3.52 7.79 -3.95
N LYS A 35 -3.10 8.37 -2.83
CA LYS A 35 -3.87 9.38 -2.09
C LYS A 35 -4.15 10.60 -2.94
N ALA A 36 -3.14 11.17 -3.60
CA ALA A 36 -3.33 12.33 -4.47
C ALA A 36 -4.29 12.04 -5.64
N ALA A 37 -4.24 10.83 -6.20
CA ALA A 37 -5.19 10.39 -7.22
C ALA A 37 -6.62 10.27 -6.65
N ALA A 38 -6.79 9.75 -5.44
CA ALA A 38 -8.09 9.65 -4.78
C ALA A 38 -8.69 11.03 -4.46
N ASP A 39 -7.88 11.97 -3.98
CA ASP A 39 -8.29 13.36 -3.73
C ASP A 39 -8.74 14.06 -5.02
N LEU A 40 -8.07 13.79 -6.15
CA LEU A 40 -8.47 14.31 -7.45
C LEU A 40 -9.81 13.72 -7.92
N MET A 41 -9.98 12.40 -7.78
CA MET A 41 -11.22 11.73 -8.17
C MET A 41 -12.40 12.17 -7.30
N GLU A 42 -12.20 12.43 -6.01
CA GLU A 42 -13.22 12.99 -5.12
C GLU A 42 -13.72 14.34 -5.64
N LYS A 43 -12.79 15.26 -5.93
CA LYS A 43 -13.11 16.57 -6.51
C LYS A 43 -13.81 16.43 -7.86
N THR A 44 -13.40 15.46 -8.67
CA THR A 44 -13.98 15.20 -9.99
C THR A 44 -15.41 14.72 -9.86
N TYR A 45 -15.67 13.72 -9.01
CA TYR A 45 -17.01 13.25 -8.71
C TYR A 45 -17.90 14.38 -8.17
N ASN A 46 -17.41 15.18 -7.22
CA ASN A 46 -18.19 16.29 -6.66
C ASN A 46 -18.59 17.31 -7.75
N ARG A 47 -17.69 17.64 -8.68
CA ARG A 47 -18.01 18.52 -9.83
C ARG A 47 -19.07 17.91 -10.74
N VAL A 48 -18.89 16.64 -11.13
CA VAL A 48 -19.85 15.95 -12.02
C VAL A 48 -21.21 15.79 -11.35
N ASN A 49 -21.25 15.49 -10.05
CA ASN A 49 -22.48 15.39 -9.29
C ASN A 49 -23.23 16.72 -9.22
N ASN A 50 -22.52 17.85 -9.04
CA ASN A 50 -23.14 19.17 -9.09
C ASN A 50 -23.71 19.47 -10.48
N LEU A 51 -22.94 19.22 -11.55
CA LEU A 51 -23.42 19.37 -12.92
C LEU A 51 -24.63 18.48 -13.24
N TYR A 52 -24.68 17.27 -12.68
CA TYR A 52 -25.83 16.37 -12.85
C TYR A 52 -27.07 16.94 -12.16
N LYS A 53 -26.93 17.45 -10.93
CA LYS A 53 -28.02 18.11 -10.19
C LYS A 53 -28.55 19.34 -10.92
N ASP A 54 -27.67 20.04 -11.63
CA ASP A 54 -28.02 21.19 -12.48
C ASP A 54 -28.58 20.76 -13.86
N GLY A 55 -28.69 19.45 -14.14
CA GLY A 55 -29.20 18.92 -15.41
C GLY A 55 -28.24 19.05 -16.60
N VAL A 56 -26.97 19.40 -16.36
CA VAL A 56 -25.97 19.70 -17.39
C VAL A 56 -25.30 18.43 -17.94
N VAL A 57 -25.21 17.37 -17.12
CA VAL A 57 -24.61 16.09 -17.52
C VAL A 57 -25.56 14.92 -17.23
N ALA A 58 -25.43 13.85 -18.01
CA ALA A 58 -26.23 12.64 -17.85
C ALA A 58 -25.90 11.87 -16.56
N GLU A 59 -26.88 11.13 -16.05
CA GLU A 59 -26.72 10.26 -14.87
C GLU A 59 -25.59 9.24 -15.04
N GLN A 60 -25.47 8.63 -16.23
CA GLN A 60 -24.37 7.71 -16.54
C GLN A 60 -23.00 8.34 -16.24
N LYS A 61 -22.81 9.63 -16.58
CA LYS A 61 -21.52 10.29 -16.36
C LYS A 61 -21.22 10.50 -14.88
N ARG A 62 -22.25 10.76 -14.07
CA ARG A 62 -22.16 10.81 -12.60
C ARG A 62 -21.74 9.45 -12.06
N ASP A 63 -22.36 8.38 -12.53
CA ASP A 63 -22.09 7.03 -12.04
C ASP A 63 -20.68 6.57 -12.38
N GLU A 64 -20.20 6.83 -13.61
CA GLU A 64 -18.81 6.61 -14.00
C GLU A 64 -17.82 7.32 -13.06
N ALA A 65 -18.08 8.60 -12.75
CA ALA A 65 -17.22 9.38 -11.87
C ALA A 65 -17.25 8.86 -10.41
N LEU A 66 -18.43 8.44 -9.93
CA LEU A 66 -18.60 7.82 -8.62
C LEU A 66 -17.79 6.52 -8.51
N THR A 67 -17.91 5.63 -9.51
CA THR A 67 -17.17 4.37 -9.54
C THR A 67 -15.67 4.61 -9.58
N GLN A 68 -15.19 5.57 -10.38
CA GLN A 68 -13.77 5.92 -10.43
C GLN A 68 -13.25 6.44 -9.09
N TRP A 69 -14.02 7.29 -8.41
CA TRP A 69 -13.67 7.75 -7.07
C TRP A 69 -13.62 6.61 -6.06
N GLN A 70 -14.62 5.73 -6.03
CA GLN A 70 -14.60 4.55 -5.14
C GLN A 70 -13.40 3.64 -5.43
N ALA A 71 -13.10 3.35 -6.69
CA ALA A 71 -11.93 2.57 -7.09
C ALA A 71 -10.61 3.22 -6.62
N SER A 72 -10.51 4.55 -6.71
CA SER A 72 -9.33 5.29 -6.24
C SER A 72 -9.16 5.22 -4.72
N LYS A 73 -10.26 5.21 -3.94
CA LYS A 73 -10.22 5.00 -2.49
C LYS A 73 -9.70 3.61 -2.12
N TYR A 74 -10.13 2.57 -2.83
CA TYR A 74 -9.60 1.22 -2.61
C TYR A 74 -8.11 1.13 -2.96
N THR A 75 -7.69 1.81 -4.03
CA THR A 75 -6.28 1.88 -4.43
C THR A 75 -5.42 2.60 -3.38
N GLU A 76 -5.90 3.73 -2.84
CA GLU A 76 -5.26 4.44 -1.73
C GLU A 76 -5.12 3.53 -0.49
N SER A 77 -6.21 2.87 -0.09
CA SER A 77 -6.24 1.98 1.08
C SER A 77 -5.26 0.81 0.92
N ALA A 78 -5.25 0.16 -0.25
CA ALA A 78 -4.32 -0.94 -0.53
C ALA A 78 -2.87 -0.46 -0.50
N ALA A 79 -2.56 0.69 -1.09
CA ALA A 79 -1.21 1.25 -1.05
C ALA A 79 -0.78 1.63 0.38
N PHE A 80 -1.71 2.13 1.20
CA PHE A 80 -1.46 2.40 2.61
C PHE A 80 -1.12 1.12 3.39
N GLN A 81 -1.88 0.04 3.18
CA GLN A 81 -1.61 -1.25 3.80
C GLN A 81 -0.23 -1.81 3.40
N MET A 82 0.16 -1.65 2.14
CA MET A 82 1.50 -2.03 1.68
C MET A 82 2.61 -1.21 2.33
N TYR A 83 2.39 0.09 2.54
CA TYR A 83 3.32 0.94 3.27
C TYR A 83 3.44 0.55 4.75
N GLU A 84 2.33 0.28 5.43
CA GLU A 84 2.36 -0.19 6.82
C GLU A 84 3.04 -1.57 6.94
N MET A 85 2.78 -2.48 6.01
CA MET A 85 3.47 -3.77 5.94
C MET A 85 4.98 -3.60 5.73
N ALA A 86 5.39 -2.66 4.86
CA ALA A 86 6.81 -2.35 4.67
C ALA A 86 7.45 -1.78 5.95
N LYS A 87 6.74 -0.91 6.67
CA LYS A 87 7.20 -0.37 7.96
C LYS A 87 7.33 -1.42 9.06
N GLU A 88 6.37 -2.35 9.12
CA GLU A 88 6.38 -3.43 10.11
C GLU A 88 7.55 -4.40 9.86
N GLY A 89 7.96 -4.57 8.60
CA GLY A 89 9.04 -5.47 8.21
C GLY A 89 8.62 -6.95 8.31
N ALA A 90 9.56 -7.85 8.64
CA ALA A 90 9.20 -9.26 8.83
C ALA A 90 8.33 -9.43 10.07
N ARG A 91 7.29 -10.27 9.95
CA ARG A 91 6.38 -10.61 11.05
C ARG A 91 7.14 -11.24 12.22
N SER A 92 6.62 -11.05 13.44
CA SER A 92 7.22 -11.60 14.66
C SER A 92 7.42 -13.12 14.58
N GLU A 93 6.47 -13.87 14.00
CA GLU A 93 6.64 -15.32 13.84
C GLU A 93 7.75 -15.68 12.85
N THR A 94 7.96 -14.85 11.82
CA THR A 94 9.05 -15.04 10.84
C THR A 94 10.40 -14.76 11.48
N LYS A 95 10.49 -13.73 12.34
CA LYS A 95 11.70 -13.43 13.12
C LYS A 95 12.04 -14.56 14.10
N VAL A 96 11.05 -15.07 14.83
CA VAL A 96 11.23 -16.21 15.75
C VAL A 96 11.63 -17.48 15.00
N ALA A 97 10.96 -17.82 13.89
CA ALA A 97 11.29 -18.99 13.10
C ALA A 97 12.69 -18.91 12.47
N ALA A 98 13.15 -17.72 12.08
CA ALA A 98 14.49 -17.52 11.58
C ALA A 98 15.55 -17.62 12.69
N ALA A 99 15.27 -17.08 13.89
CA ALA A 99 16.12 -17.24 15.07
C ALA A 99 16.26 -18.70 15.52
N GLU A 100 15.18 -19.49 15.49
CA GLU A 100 15.23 -20.92 15.84
C GLU A 100 15.96 -21.77 14.79
N LYS A 101 15.97 -21.37 13.51
CA LYS A 101 16.75 -22.06 12.46
C LYS A 101 18.24 -21.74 12.50
N ALA A 102 18.62 -20.64 13.14
CA ALA A 102 20.01 -20.23 13.33
C ALA A 102 20.67 -20.89 14.56
N ARG A 103 19.89 -21.51 15.45
CA ARG A 103 20.38 -22.37 16.55
C ARG A 103 20.79 -23.76 16.07
#